data_AF-A0A397DLE0-F1
#
_entry.id   AF-A0A397DLE0-F1
#
_cell.length_a   1.000
_cell.length_b   1.000
_cell.length_c   1.000
_cell.angle_alpha   90.00
_cell.angle_beta   90.00
_cell.angle_gamma   90.00
#
_symmetry.space_group_name_H-M   'P 1'
#
loop_
_entity.id
_entity.type
_entity.pdbx_description
1 polymer ?
#
loop_
_entity_poly.entity_id
_entity_poly.type
_entity_poly.pdbx_seq_one_letter_code
_entity_poly.pdbx_strand_id
1 'polypeptide(L)'
;MLLQHVRRQSTSSRVLIAGGGPVGLTLGILLQHVYNVPVDIVERQMQPTQHPQAHFMNLRTMEILRTHMPVLHDRILDATAPPQQVRLSSCVSLHVVFALDLMAGMRFLLIAHDLANGEWVFQIPVFPLRDQPPQANFPPDRCIDLIRAAAGAPSLDVALHSVGAWKMTAQVAAQYADPNQQVFVVGDAAHQFPPAGGFGMNTGIQDAHNLAWKLAHHIHNPPSPINSSMSWLPTYGVERKAIASAMTRLSLRNFERTLRVPTALHVSAKTLDTVSHTRLFQWLPQALQSSVVTTALAAGTAHLATLDSAATSSMGRHLKRRVHEIVSSRQALGMLFYNADIGYSYSTNASSLDTSDTALNQAHRFHVPPSRPLDDSVADSKAPPDAVDLVFTPQLQEGSRIPHQWLRKLRDDPTMHPPTNLWSTLDLPQRVLLTTPKNGGPNFVLVVQPATYAHLAATDGALPSYVAIVVLHPNNNMATPVDKNHPTLDHHAYVYTEATAVTAAAAILVRPDGHVARIWSQATDVSPASVHTAMSSGV
;
A
#
# COMPACT_ATOMS: atom_id res chain seq x y z
N MET A 1 -10.39 42.78 -1.95
CA MET A 1 -11.07 42.68 -3.26
C MET A 1 -10.82 41.35 -4.01
N LEU A 2 -9.81 40.52 -3.66
CA LEU A 2 -9.69 39.13 -4.19
C LEU A 2 -10.67 38.11 -3.56
N LEU A 3 -11.27 38.41 -2.40
CA LEU A 3 -12.22 37.52 -1.69
C LEU A 3 -13.66 37.58 -2.21
N GLN A 4 -13.98 38.46 -3.17
CA GLN A 4 -15.34 38.64 -3.69
C GLN A 4 -15.55 38.13 -5.13
N HIS A 5 -14.52 37.59 -5.79
CA HIS A 5 -14.62 37.11 -7.18
C HIS A 5 -14.94 35.61 -7.32
N VAL A 6 -15.14 34.87 -6.22
CA VAL A 6 -15.48 33.43 -6.25
C VAL A 6 -17.00 33.17 -6.19
N ARG A 7 -17.82 34.20 -5.93
CA ARG A 7 -19.27 34.10 -6.01
C ARG A 7 -19.77 34.54 -7.38
N ARG A 8 -19.74 33.62 -8.36
CA ARG A 8 -20.83 33.31 -9.30
C ARG A 8 -20.35 32.35 -10.39
N GLN A 9 -21.19 31.37 -10.69
CA GLN A 9 -21.12 30.38 -11.77
C GLN A 9 -20.30 29.10 -11.51
N SER A 10 -20.70 28.30 -10.54
CA SER A 10 -20.96 26.88 -10.85
C SER A 10 -22.03 26.35 -9.90
N THR A 11 -23.12 25.84 -10.46
CA THR A 11 -24.17 25.09 -9.77
C THR A 11 -23.74 23.64 -9.49
N SER A 12 -22.48 23.27 -9.74
CA SER A 12 -21.94 21.93 -9.44
C SER A 12 -21.45 21.84 -7.99
N SER A 13 -21.81 20.78 -7.27
CA SER A 13 -21.15 20.40 -6.02
C SER A 13 -19.63 20.34 -6.25
N ARG A 14 -18.86 21.11 -5.46
CA ARG A 14 -17.38 21.16 -5.54
C ARG A 14 -16.77 20.48 -4.33
N VAL A 15 -15.73 19.69 -4.54
CA VAL A 15 -14.89 19.14 -3.47
C VAL A 15 -13.63 19.97 -3.33
N LEU A 16 -13.34 20.46 -2.12
CA LEU A 16 -12.09 21.16 -1.81
C LEU A 16 -11.11 20.16 -1.19
N ILE A 17 -9.91 20.04 -1.76
CA ILE A 17 -8.83 19.18 -1.25
C ILE A 17 -7.71 20.09 -0.71
N ALA A 18 -7.43 19.98 0.59
CA ALA A 18 -6.31 20.67 1.22
C ALA A 18 -5.07 19.76 1.25
N GLY A 19 -4.08 20.07 0.40
CA GLY A 19 -2.84 19.33 0.25
C GLY A 19 -2.65 18.77 -1.17
N GLY A 20 -1.57 19.17 -1.83
CA GLY A 20 -1.13 18.74 -3.16
C GLY A 20 -0.04 17.65 -3.14
N GLY A 21 0.05 16.88 -2.05
CA GLY A 21 0.90 15.69 -1.99
C GLY A 21 0.33 14.50 -2.77
N PRO A 22 1.04 13.35 -2.80
CA PRO A 22 0.61 12.17 -3.58
C PRO A 22 -0.82 11.71 -3.30
N VAL A 23 -1.26 11.78 -2.04
CA VAL A 23 -2.62 11.39 -1.61
C VAL A 23 -3.67 12.37 -2.14
N GLY A 24 -3.45 13.68 -1.97
CA GLY A 24 -4.39 14.72 -2.42
C GLY A 24 -4.50 14.78 -3.94
N LEU A 25 -3.37 14.67 -4.65
CA LEU A 25 -3.37 14.57 -6.11
C LEU A 25 -4.08 13.31 -6.60
N THR A 26 -3.89 12.16 -5.94
CA THR A 26 -4.61 10.93 -6.26
C THR A 26 -6.12 11.10 -6.09
N LEU A 27 -6.55 11.68 -4.97
CA LEU A 27 -7.97 11.95 -4.72
C LEU A 27 -8.56 12.90 -5.78
N GLY A 28 -7.83 13.95 -6.13
CA GLY A 28 -8.23 14.91 -7.16
C GLY A 28 -8.38 14.28 -8.53
N ILE A 29 -7.40 13.46 -8.95
CA ILE A 29 -7.45 12.74 -10.23
C ILE A 29 -8.64 11.78 -10.26
N LEU A 30 -8.86 10.99 -9.20
CA LEU A 30 -9.98 10.06 -9.14
C LEU A 30 -11.32 10.79 -9.21
N LEU A 31 -11.51 11.85 -8.42
CA LEU A 31 -12.75 12.61 -8.42
C LEU A 31 -12.99 13.28 -9.78
N GLN A 32 -12.01 14.01 -10.31
CA GLN A 32 -12.18 14.82 -11.51
C GLN A 32 -12.15 13.99 -12.80
N HIS A 33 -11.15 13.14 -12.98
CA HIS A 33 -10.92 12.43 -14.23
C HIS A 33 -11.60 11.08 -14.31
N VAL A 34 -11.81 10.40 -13.18
CA VAL A 34 -12.48 9.10 -13.17
C VAL A 34 -13.98 9.26 -12.91
N TYR A 35 -14.36 10.11 -11.95
CA TYR A 35 -15.76 10.22 -11.52
C TYR A 35 -16.47 11.52 -11.93
N ASN A 36 -15.84 12.39 -12.72
CA ASN A 36 -16.44 13.66 -13.19
C ASN A 36 -17.02 14.54 -12.05
N VAL A 37 -16.33 14.59 -10.91
CA VAL A 37 -16.63 15.47 -9.77
C VAL A 37 -15.65 16.65 -9.79
N PRO A 38 -16.13 17.90 -9.89
CA PRO A 38 -15.25 19.08 -9.87
C PRO A 38 -14.51 19.21 -8.54
N VAL A 39 -13.19 19.42 -8.62
CA VAL A 39 -12.31 19.58 -7.46
C VAL A 39 -11.51 20.88 -7.52
N ASP A 40 -11.29 21.49 -6.37
CA ASP A 40 -10.33 22.56 -6.16
C ASP A 40 -9.24 22.02 -5.22
N ILE A 41 -7.95 22.08 -5.60
CA ILE A 41 -6.82 21.66 -4.76
C ILE A 41 -6.10 22.91 -4.24
N VAL A 42 -5.93 22.99 -2.92
CA VAL A 42 -5.17 24.06 -2.26
C VAL A 42 -3.90 23.46 -1.67
N GLU A 43 -2.75 23.90 -2.19
CA GLU A 43 -1.42 23.54 -1.70
C GLU A 43 -0.66 24.81 -1.32
N ARG A 44 0.05 24.75 -0.20
CA ARG A 44 0.86 25.87 0.30
C ARG A 44 2.20 25.99 -0.42
N GLN A 45 2.73 24.89 -0.94
CA GLN A 45 4.00 24.82 -1.64
C GLN A 45 3.81 25.19 -3.11
N MET A 46 4.60 26.14 -3.59
CA MET A 46 4.55 26.59 -4.98
C MET A 46 5.22 25.60 -5.96
N GLN A 47 6.00 24.64 -5.44
CA GLN A 47 6.69 23.61 -6.21
C GLN A 47 6.71 22.29 -5.42
N PRO A 48 6.78 21.13 -6.08
CA PRO A 48 6.95 19.84 -5.41
C PRO A 48 8.20 19.81 -4.53
N THR A 49 8.15 19.12 -3.39
CA THR A 49 9.34 18.91 -2.57
C THR A 49 10.36 18.04 -3.28
N GLN A 50 11.64 18.41 -3.24
CA GLN A 50 12.73 17.56 -3.71
C GLN A 50 13.17 16.52 -2.66
N HIS A 51 12.59 16.54 -1.46
CA HIS A 51 12.84 15.54 -0.45
C HIS A 51 12.13 14.22 -0.80
N PRO A 52 12.84 13.09 -0.89
CA PRO A 52 12.20 11.80 -1.12
C PRO A 52 11.41 11.37 0.12
N GLN A 53 10.08 11.32 -0.02
CA GLN A 53 9.16 10.96 1.06
C GLN A 53 8.73 9.49 1.04
N ALA A 54 8.98 8.79 -0.07
CA ALA A 54 8.68 7.38 -0.23
C ALA A 54 9.73 6.69 -1.09
N HIS A 55 10.14 5.49 -0.69
CA HIS A 55 11.13 4.66 -1.41
C HIS A 55 10.51 3.35 -1.94
N PHE A 56 9.23 3.12 -1.65
CA PHE A 56 8.55 1.87 -1.93
C PHE A 56 7.07 2.14 -2.23
N MET A 57 6.58 1.56 -3.32
CA MET A 57 5.15 1.46 -3.63
C MET A 57 4.72 0.01 -3.53
N ASN A 58 3.67 -0.23 -2.77
CA ASN A 58 3.17 -1.58 -2.57
C ASN A 58 2.25 -2.02 -3.71
N LEU A 59 1.92 -3.32 -3.72
CA LEU A 59 1.14 -3.93 -4.80
C LEU A 59 -0.20 -3.26 -5.00
N ARG A 60 -0.90 -2.90 -3.91
CA ARG A 60 -2.22 -2.29 -4.00
C ARG A 60 -2.17 -0.86 -4.55
N THR A 61 -1.17 -0.08 -4.19
CA THR A 61 -0.93 1.23 -4.81
C THR A 61 -0.65 1.06 -6.29
N MET A 62 0.20 0.09 -6.68
CA MET A 62 0.47 -0.18 -8.10
C MET A 62 -0.78 -0.64 -8.86
N GLU A 63 -1.68 -1.43 -8.25
CA GLU A 63 -2.99 -1.75 -8.84
C GLU A 63 -3.84 -0.50 -9.11
N ILE A 64 -3.89 0.43 -8.15
CA ILE A 64 -4.64 1.68 -8.28
C ILE A 64 -4.04 2.53 -9.41
N LEU A 65 -2.71 2.69 -9.44
CA LEU A 65 -2.03 3.46 -10.48
C LEU A 65 -2.20 2.83 -11.86
N ARG A 66 -2.03 1.51 -11.99
CA ARG A 66 -2.26 0.78 -13.26
C ARG A 66 -3.67 1.04 -13.81
N THR A 67 -4.64 1.08 -12.91
CA THR A 67 -6.07 1.20 -13.27
C THR A 67 -6.47 2.62 -13.62
N HIS A 68 -6.01 3.61 -12.84
CA HIS A 68 -6.53 4.99 -12.90
C HIS A 68 -5.51 6.00 -13.43
N MET A 69 -4.23 5.64 -13.47
CA MET A 69 -3.11 6.51 -13.87
C MET A 69 -2.05 5.72 -14.65
N PRO A 70 -2.43 5.00 -15.73
CA PRO A 70 -1.55 4.03 -16.40
C PRO A 70 -0.23 4.64 -16.89
N VAL A 71 -0.26 5.87 -17.40
CA VAL A 71 0.97 6.58 -17.81
C VAL A 71 1.93 6.80 -16.65
N LEU A 72 1.42 7.15 -15.46
CA LEU A 72 2.27 7.30 -14.27
C LEU A 72 2.78 5.94 -13.79
N HIS A 73 1.92 4.91 -13.79
CA HIS A 73 2.30 3.54 -13.48
C HIS A 73 3.45 3.05 -14.36
N ASP A 74 3.37 3.23 -15.67
CA ASP A 74 4.38 2.75 -16.60
C ASP A 74 5.71 3.51 -16.43
N ARG A 75 5.65 4.84 -16.24
CA ARG A 75 6.85 5.64 -15.94
C ARG A 75 7.52 5.23 -14.63
N ILE A 76 6.72 4.85 -13.63
CA ILE A 76 7.24 4.29 -12.37
C ILE A 76 7.95 2.97 -12.63
N LEU A 77 7.35 2.06 -13.40
CA LEU A 77 7.96 0.77 -13.74
C LEU A 77 9.28 0.96 -14.52
N ASP A 78 9.30 1.86 -15.51
CA ASP A 78 10.48 2.18 -16.30
C ASP A 78 11.62 2.77 -15.44
N ALA A 79 11.27 3.49 -14.38
CA ALA A 79 12.22 4.05 -13.42
C ALA A 79 12.63 3.07 -12.32
N THR A 80 11.96 1.92 -12.17
CA THR A 80 12.30 0.93 -11.14
C THR A 80 13.51 0.07 -11.53
N ALA A 81 14.32 -0.31 -10.54
CA ALA A 81 15.41 -1.25 -10.77
C ALA A 81 14.87 -2.60 -11.31
N PRO A 82 15.48 -3.20 -12.35
CA PRO A 82 14.94 -4.39 -12.99
C PRO A 82 14.85 -5.58 -12.02
N PRO A 83 13.78 -6.38 -12.06
CA PRO A 83 13.56 -7.51 -11.12
C PRO A 83 14.70 -8.53 -11.04
N GLN A 84 15.51 -8.64 -12.10
CA GLN A 84 16.64 -9.56 -12.19
C GLN A 84 17.86 -9.12 -11.36
N GLN A 85 18.04 -7.82 -11.11
CA GLN A 85 19.06 -7.33 -10.17
C GLN A 85 18.64 -7.54 -8.71
N VAL A 86 17.33 -7.69 -8.44
CA VAL A 86 16.78 -8.04 -7.12
C VAL A 86 16.81 -9.56 -6.87
N ARG A 87 16.96 -10.39 -7.91
CA ARG A 87 17.05 -11.86 -7.81
C ARG A 87 18.40 -12.40 -7.35
N LEU A 88 19.48 -11.61 -7.39
CA LEU A 88 20.82 -12.08 -7.00
C LEU A 88 21.08 -12.06 -5.49
N SER A 89 20.11 -11.61 -4.70
CA SER A 89 20.09 -11.83 -3.26
C SER A 89 18.70 -12.30 -2.86
N SER A 90 18.61 -13.40 -2.11
CA SER A 90 17.42 -13.87 -1.39
C SER A 90 16.87 -12.85 -0.36
N CYS A 91 17.32 -11.61 -0.45
CA CYS A 91 16.93 -10.39 0.23
C CYS A 91 16.44 -9.40 -0.83
N VAL A 92 15.17 -9.01 -0.78
CA VAL A 92 14.72 -7.74 -1.37
C VAL A 92 15.28 -6.65 -0.44
N SER A 93 16.59 -6.45 -0.52
CA SER A 93 17.29 -5.48 0.30
C SER A 93 17.22 -4.16 -0.42
N LEU A 94 16.44 -3.24 0.15
CA LEU A 94 16.93 -1.87 0.30
C LEU A 94 18.43 -2.00 0.67
N HIS A 95 19.34 -1.41 -0.10
CA HIS A 95 20.77 -1.39 0.27
C HIS A 95 20.90 -0.49 1.51
N VAL A 96 20.50 -1.04 2.65
CA VAL A 96 20.66 -0.48 3.97
C VAL A 96 22.07 -0.78 4.37
N VAL A 97 22.97 0.16 4.06
CA VAL A 97 24.31 0.12 4.62
C VAL A 97 24.19 0.75 6.00
N PHE A 98 24.19 -0.09 7.04
CA PHE A 98 24.52 0.36 8.38
C PHE A 98 26.04 0.55 8.41
N ALA A 99 26.52 1.76 8.16
CA ALA A 99 27.89 2.08 8.53
C ALA A 99 27.89 2.61 9.97
N LEU A 100 28.82 2.07 10.74
CA LEU A 100 29.07 2.44 12.12
C LEU A 100 30.35 3.26 12.10
N ASP A 101 30.23 4.57 12.34
CA ASP A 101 31.44 5.35 12.56
C ASP A 101 31.96 5.04 13.98
N LEU A 102 33.07 4.31 14.01
CA LEU A 102 33.81 3.91 15.21
C LEU A 102 34.36 5.11 15.99
N MET A 103 34.50 6.29 15.36
CA MET A 103 35.13 7.47 15.98
C MET A 103 34.16 8.35 16.76
N ALA A 104 32.84 8.25 16.54
CA ALA A 104 31.86 9.17 17.15
C ALA A 104 30.63 8.51 17.80
N GLY A 105 30.48 7.19 17.73
CA GLY A 105 29.31 6.49 18.27
C GLY A 105 27.98 6.89 17.60
N MET A 106 28.05 7.58 16.45
CA MET A 106 26.90 8.02 15.67
C MET A 106 26.39 6.88 14.80
N ARG A 107 25.09 6.61 14.96
CA ARG A 107 24.34 5.60 14.21
C ARG A 107 23.69 6.34 13.06
N PHE A 108 23.74 5.82 11.85
CA PHE A 108 23.01 6.40 10.73
C PHE A 108 22.51 5.30 9.81
N LEU A 109 21.54 5.65 8.98
CA LEU A 109 20.95 4.78 7.99
C LEU A 109 21.18 5.41 6.62
N LEU A 110 21.94 4.73 5.77
CA LEU A 110 22.13 5.11 4.38
C LEU A 110 21.17 4.30 3.51
N ILE A 111 20.40 4.98 2.68
CA ILE A 111 19.42 4.38 1.76
C ILE A 111 19.74 4.87 0.35
N ALA A 112 20.02 3.94 -0.56
CA ALA A 112 20.10 4.26 -1.99
C ALA A 112 18.69 4.60 -2.50
N HIS A 113 18.51 5.81 -3.04
CA HIS A 113 17.25 6.24 -3.65
C HIS A 113 17.31 6.06 -5.18
N ASP A 114 18.40 6.49 -5.81
CA ASP A 114 18.67 6.30 -7.23
C ASP A 114 20.13 5.88 -7.42
N LEU A 115 20.36 4.59 -7.66
CA LEU A 115 21.71 4.06 -7.89
C LEU A 115 22.33 4.53 -9.21
N ALA A 116 21.52 4.83 -10.22
CA ALA A 116 22.02 5.25 -11.53
C ALA A 116 22.55 6.69 -11.48
N ASN A 117 21.87 7.56 -10.74
CA ASN A 117 22.28 8.95 -10.55
C ASN A 117 23.10 9.18 -9.27
N GLY A 118 23.29 8.14 -8.44
CA GLY A 118 24.04 8.23 -7.20
C GLY A 118 23.32 9.05 -6.13
N GLU A 119 21.99 9.02 -6.07
CA GLU A 119 21.21 9.69 -5.04
C GLU A 119 20.99 8.80 -3.82
N TRP A 120 21.21 9.38 -2.64
CA TRP A 120 21.14 8.68 -1.36
C TRP A 120 20.42 9.51 -0.31
N VAL A 121 19.74 8.84 0.61
CA VAL A 121 19.20 9.43 1.83
C VAL A 121 20.05 8.99 3.01
N PHE A 122 20.56 9.96 3.75
CA PHE A 122 21.34 9.76 4.96
C PHE A 122 20.52 10.16 6.18
N GLN A 123 20.04 9.18 6.95
CA GLN A 123 19.22 9.42 8.14
C GLN A 123 20.06 9.33 9.41
N ILE A 124 19.99 10.38 10.23
CA ILE A 124 20.71 10.47 11.50
C ILE A 124 19.68 10.47 12.64
N PRO A 125 19.64 9.46 13.52
CA PRO A 125 18.95 9.54 14.80
C PRO A 125 19.45 10.73 15.63
N VAL A 126 18.53 11.60 15.99
CA VAL A 126 18.76 12.75 16.87
C VAL A 126 18.56 12.30 18.32
N PHE A 127 19.56 12.48 19.17
CA PHE A 127 19.44 12.24 20.61
C PHE A 127 19.04 13.54 21.33
N PRO A 128 17.86 13.61 21.99
CA PRO A 128 17.32 14.87 22.53
C PRO A 128 18.25 15.67 23.43
N LEU A 129 19.14 15.02 24.19
CA LEU A 129 20.04 15.70 25.14
C LEU A 129 21.34 16.22 24.50
N ARG A 130 21.76 15.61 23.40
CA ARG A 130 23.01 15.97 22.69
C ARG A 130 22.75 16.88 21.49
N ASP A 131 21.66 16.62 20.78
CA ASP A 131 21.48 17.03 19.39
C ASP A 131 20.34 18.06 19.20
N GLN A 132 19.90 18.74 20.26
CA GLN A 132 18.86 19.79 20.18
C GLN A 132 19.43 21.23 20.14
N PRO A 133 18.84 22.12 19.31
CA PRO A 133 17.89 21.81 18.24
C PRO A 133 18.60 21.14 17.05
N PRO A 134 17.95 20.20 16.33
CA PRO A 134 18.59 19.46 15.23
C PRO A 134 19.15 20.37 14.14
N GLN A 135 18.44 21.46 13.82
CA GLN A 135 18.84 22.39 12.76
C GLN A 135 20.16 23.10 13.06
N ALA A 136 20.43 23.42 14.33
CA ALA A 136 21.69 24.04 14.74
C ALA A 136 22.83 23.01 14.84
N ASN A 137 22.50 21.78 15.22
CA ASN A 137 23.49 20.72 15.41
C ASN A 137 23.86 19.98 14.12
N PHE A 138 23.04 20.02 13.07
CA PHE A 138 23.31 19.39 11.79
C PHE A 138 23.26 20.39 10.63
N PRO A 139 24.17 21.39 10.59
CA PRO A 139 24.31 22.26 9.44
C PRO A 139 24.83 21.46 8.22
N PRO A 140 24.59 21.94 6.99
CA PRO A 140 25.03 21.30 5.74
C PRO A 140 26.45 20.75 5.74
N ASP A 141 27.44 21.56 6.13
CA ASP A 141 28.85 21.17 6.10
C ASP A 141 29.13 19.98 7.03
N ARG A 142 28.53 19.97 8.23
CA ARG A 142 28.63 18.84 9.15
C ARG A 142 27.96 17.59 8.58
N CYS A 143 26.81 17.72 7.91
CA CYS A 143 26.17 16.59 7.25
C CYS A 143 27.07 15.98 6.16
N ILE A 144 27.74 16.82 5.36
CA ILE A 144 28.70 16.38 4.35
C ILE A 144 29.88 15.64 4.98
N ASP A 145 30.44 16.18 6.06
CA ASP A 145 31.55 15.53 6.79
C ASP A 145 31.13 14.17 7.37
N LEU A 146 29.91 14.07 7.90
CA LEU A 146 29.34 12.81 8.38
C LEU A 146 29.17 11.80 7.25
N ILE A 147 28.73 12.24 6.07
CA ILE A 147 28.60 11.39 4.88
C ILE A 147 29.98 10.88 4.42
N ARG A 148 30.99 11.75 4.37
CA ARG A 148 32.37 11.38 4.01
C ARG A 148 32.97 10.38 5.00
N ALA A 149 32.78 10.61 6.30
CA ALA A 149 33.19 9.71 7.35
C ALA A 149 32.49 8.35 7.23
N ALA A 150 31.16 8.38 7.03
CA ALA A 150 30.33 7.19 6.82
C ALA A 150 30.77 6.34 5.61
N ALA A 151 31.15 7.01 4.52
CA ALA A 151 31.64 6.36 3.30
C ALA A 151 33.09 5.87 3.42
N GLY A 152 33.82 6.25 4.48
CA GLY A 152 35.26 6.00 4.57
C GLY A 152 36.07 6.73 3.50
N ALA A 153 35.51 7.80 2.92
CA ALA A 153 36.04 8.49 1.74
C ALA A 153 36.08 10.01 2.00
N PRO A 154 37.18 10.53 2.61
CA PRO A 154 37.28 11.94 2.98
C PRO A 154 37.19 12.92 1.80
N SER A 155 37.60 12.48 0.61
CA SER A 155 37.55 13.27 -0.64
C SER A 155 36.30 13.01 -1.47
N LEU A 156 35.28 12.32 -0.92
CA LEU A 156 34.03 12.08 -1.64
C LEU A 156 33.38 13.42 -1.98
N ASP A 157 33.06 13.59 -3.26
CA ASP A 157 32.27 14.71 -3.75
C ASP A 157 30.79 14.47 -3.37
N VAL A 158 30.23 15.37 -2.58
CA VAL A 158 28.89 15.24 -2.01
C VAL A 158 28.07 16.45 -2.43
N ALA A 159 27.18 16.25 -3.40
CA ALA A 159 26.15 17.22 -3.76
C ALA A 159 24.99 17.12 -2.76
N LEU A 160 24.95 18.00 -1.76
CA LEU A 160 23.88 18.02 -0.77
C LEU A 160 22.62 18.66 -1.36
N HIS A 161 21.57 17.87 -1.59
CA HIS A 161 20.30 18.37 -2.09
C HIS A 161 19.49 19.10 -1.02
N SER A 162 19.40 18.53 0.19
CA SER A 162 18.55 19.06 1.24
C SER A 162 18.81 18.44 2.62
N VAL A 163 18.45 19.15 3.69
CA VAL A 163 18.54 18.68 5.08
C VAL A 163 17.23 18.98 5.80
N GLY A 164 16.67 18.00 6.49
CA GLY A 164 15.40 18.15 7.20
C GLY A 164 15.35 17.30 8.46
N ALA A 165 14.75 17.84 9.52
CA ALA A 165 14.44 17.10 10.73
C ALA A 165 13.01 16.55 10.64
N TRP A 166 12.86 15.27 10.97
CA TRP A 166 11.56 14.61 11.01
C TRP A 166 11.37 13.89 12.35
N LYS A 167 10.14 13.92 12.87
CA LYS A 167 9.77 13.23 14.11
C LYS A 167 8.99 11.97 13.78
N MET A 168 9.58 10.84 14.14
CA MET A 168 8.90 9.55 14.06
C MET A 168 7.67 9.54 14.96
N THR A 169 6.51 9.26 14.36
CA THR A 169 5.20 9.31 15.00
C THR A 169 4.39 8.07 14.63
N ALA A 170 3.59 7.58 15.59
CA ALA A 170 2.67 6.47 15.41
C ALA A 170 1.30 6.91 15.95
N GLN A 171 0.44 7.43 15.07
CA GLN A 171 -0.85 8.01 15.44
C GLN A 171 -1.92 7.67 14.40
N VAL A 172 -3.16 7.50 14.87
CA VAL A 172 -4.33 7.30 14.01
C VAL A 172 -5.44 8.21 14.55
N ALA A 173 -6.06 8.98 13.66
CA ALA A 173 -7.17 9.86 14.00
C ALA A 173 -8.33 9.08 14.62
N ALA A 174 -8.94 9.66 15.66
CA ALA A 174 -10.08 9.04 16.33
C ALA A 174 -11.29 8.93 15.39
N GLN A 175 -11.45 9.89 14.49
CA GLN A 175 -12.51 9.97 13.49
C GLN A 175 -11.91 10.39 12.15
N TYR A 176 -12.45 9.83 11.07
CA TYR A 176 -11.98 10.06 9.69
C TYR A 176 -12.87 11.05 8.93
N ALA A 177 -14.05 11.34 9.47
CA ALA A 177 -14.98 12.30 8.97
C ALA A 177 -15.65 13.01 10.16
N ASP A 178 -16.09 14.25 9.95
CA ASP A 178 -16.95 14.93 10.92
C ASP A 178 -18.35 14.28 10.96
N PRO A 179 -19.15 14.53 12.01
CA PRO A 179 -20.49 13.94 12.13
C PRO A 179 -21.42 14.23 10.95
N ASN A 180 -21.24 15.34 10.23
CA ASN A 180 -22.07 15.71 9.09
C ASN A 180 -21.57 15.15 7.75
N GLN A 181 -20.45 14.41 7.73
CA GLN A 181 -19.85 13.85 6.52
C GLN A 181 -19.52 14.92 5.46
N GLN A 182 -19.03 16.08 5.91
CA GLN A 182 -18.62 17.21 5.07
C GLN A 182 -17.12 17.43 5.07
N VAL A 183 -16.42 17.01 6.12
CA VAL A 183 -14.97 17.14 6.27
C VAL A 183 -14.38 15.76 6.50
N PHE A 184 -13.39 15.39 5.69
CA PHE A 184 -12.71 14.10 5.75
C PHE A 184 -11.21 14.30 5.95
N VAL A 185 -10.58 13.43 6.74
CA VAL A 185 -9.12 13.34 6.83
C VAL A 185 -8.64 12.12 6.06
N VAL A 186 -7.54 12.26 5.31
CA VAL A 186 -7.01 11.25 4.38
C VAL A 186 -5.48 11.26 4.46
N GLY A 187 -4.82 10.09 4.37
CA GLY A 187 -3.36 9.98 4.39
C GLY A 187 -2.75 10.46 5.72
N ASP A 188 -1.64 11.22 5.65
CA ASP A 188 -0.91 11.69 6.84
C ASP A 188 -1.74 12.56 7.81
N ALA A 189 -2.84 13.15 7.33
CA ALA A 189 -3.81 13.86 8.19
C ALA A 189 -4.66 12.90 9.04
N ALA A 190 -4.84 11.66 8.60
CA ALA A 190 -5.62 10.62 9.27
C ALA A 190 -4.75 9.63 10.05
N HIS A 191 -3.50 9.41 9.64
CA HIS A 191 -2.60 8.47 10.28
C HIS A 191 -1.13 8.77 9.98
N GLN A 192 -0.25 8.50 10.95
CA GLN A 192 1.19 8.67 10.80
C GLN A 192 1.86 7.41 11.33
N PHE A 193 2.82 6.88 10.57
CA PHE A 193 3.53 5.64 10.90
C PHE A 193 5.03 5.89 11.04
N PRO A 194 5.75 5.03 11.78
CA PRO A 194 7.17 4.81 11.52
C PRO A 194 7.40 4.47 10.03
N PRO A 195 8.59 4.75 9.47
CA PRO A 195 8.85 4.54 8.05
C PRO A 195 9.03 3.05 7.71
N ALA A 196 9.14 2.19 8.74
CA ALA A 196 9.44 0.77 8.61
C ALA A 196 8.31 0.02 7.90
N GLY A 197 8.60 -0.42 6.66
CA GLY A 197 7.66 -1.12 5.78
C GLY A 197 6.99 -0.24 4.72
N GLY A 198 7.26 1.07 4.70
CA GLY A 198 6.83 1.95 3.61
C GLY A 198 5.32 2.19 3.52
N PHE A 199 4.57 2.12 4.63
CA PHE A 199 3.11 2.11 4.59
C PHE A 199 2.43 3.46 4.43
N GLY A 200 3.07 4.59 4.79
CA GLY A 200 2.40 5.90 4.90
C GLY A 200 1.71 6.36 3.61
N MET A 201 2.51 6.65 2.59
CA MET A 201 2.01 7.03 1.26
C MET A 201 1.06 5.99 0.67
N ASN A 202 1.41 4.70 0.77
CA ASN A 202 0.62 3.61 0.21
C ASN A 202 -0.79 3.53 0.83
N THR A 203 -0.87 3.60 2.17
CA THR A 203 -2.15 3.59 2.88
C THR A 203 -2.96 4.84 2.55
N GLY A 204 -2.32 6.01 2.43
CA GLY A 204 -2.98 7.25 2.05
C GLY A 204 -3.56 7.23 0.63
N ILE A 205 -2.84 6.69 -0.35
CA ILE A 205 -3.36 6.51 -1.73
C ILE A 205 -4.58 5.58 -1.73
N GLN A 206 -4.54 4.52 -0.92
CA GLN A 206 -5.67 3.62 -0.75
C GLN A 206 -6.87 4.26 -0.04
N ASP A 207 -6.64 5.18 0.90
CA ASP A 207 -7.71 5.97 1.53
C ASP A 207 -8.39 6.86 0.49
N ALA A 208 -7.60 7.57 -0.33
CA ALA A 208 -8.11 8.37 -1.44
C ALA A 208 -8.95 7.52 -2.41
N HIS A 209 -8.47 6.32 -2.75
CA HIS A 209 -9.19 5.39 -3.61
C HIS A 209 -10.52 4.91 -3.02
N ASN A 210 -10.55 4.62 -1.71
CA ASN A 210 -11.77 4.23 -1.01
C ASN A 210 -12.77 5.40 -0.89
N LEU A 211 -12.30 6.62 -0.61
CA LEU A 211 -13.15 7.79 -0.41
C LEU A 211 -13.72 8.35 -1.72
N ALA A 212 -12.92 8.39 -2.79
CA ALA A 212 -13.27 9.06 -4.03
C ALA A 212 -14.60 8.58 -4.62
N TRP A 213 -14.79 7.26 -4.73
CA TRP A 213 -16.01 6.70 -5.30
C TRP A 213 -17.22 6.91 -4.38
N LYS A 214 -17.03 6.93 -3.06
CA LYS A 214 -18.12 7.16 -2.10
C LYS A 214 -18.62 8.60 -2.17
N LEU A 215 -17.70 9.56 -2.24
CA LEU A 215 -18.02 10.97 -2.49
C LEU A 215 -18.72 11.14 -3.82
N ALA A 216 -18.18 10.57 -4.89
CA ALA A 216 -18.78 10.66 -6.21
C ALA A 216 -20.17 10.02 -6.25
N HIS A 217 -20.36 8.86 -5.61
CA HIS A 217 -21.68 8.22 -5.52
C HIS A 217 -22.67 9.12 -4.80
N HIS A 218 -22.28 9.72 -3.67
CA HIS A 218 -23.13 10.63 -2.90
C HIS A 218 -23.48 11.91 -3.68
N ILE A 219 -22.53 12.46 -4.44
CA ILE A 219 -22.73 13.69 -5.23
C ILE A 219 -23.63 13.43 -6.44
N HIS A 220 -23.40 12.33 -7.16
CA HIS A 220 -24.18 11.99 -8.36
C HIS A 220 -25.55 11.39 -8.03
N ASN A 221 -25.71 10.82 -6.84
CA ASN A 221 -26.94 10.20 -6.37
C ASN A 221 -27.31 10.77 -4.98
N PRO A 222 -27.71 12.04 -4.89
CA PRO A 222 -28.03 12.66 -3.61
C PRO A 222 -29.17 11.93 -2.90
N PRO A 223 -29.19 11.95 -1.55
CA PRO A 223 -30.26 11.34 -0.78
C PRO A 223 -31.63 11.89 -1.20
N SER A 224 -32.55 10.96 -1.42
CA SER A 224 -33.96 11.15 -1.78
C SER A 224 -34.79 10.20 -0.91
N PRO A 225 -36.12 10.37 -0.83
CA PRO A 225 -36.98 9.46 -0.07
C PRO A 225 -36.84 7.97 -0.46
N ILE A 226 -36.34 7.68 -1.67
CA ILE A 226 -36.20 6.33 -2.23
C ILE A 226 -34.84 5.70 -1.88
N ASN A 227 -33.79 6.51 -1.68
CA ASN A 227 -32.41 6.03 -1.46
C ASN A 227 -31.76 6.63 -0.19
N SER A 228 -32.54 7.17 0.76
CA SER A 228 -32.04 7.86 1.96
C SER A 228 -31.19 6.97 2.89
N SER A 229 -31.37 5.65 2.82
CA SER A 229 -30.57 4.65 3.56
C SER A 229 -29.29 4.21 2.82
N MET A 230 -29.10 4.60 1.56
CA MET A 230 -28.02 4.11 0.69
C MET A 230 -26.77 5.00 0.70
N SER A 231 -26.28 5.36 1.88
CA SER A 231 -25.05 6.15 2.01
C SER A 231 -23.86 5.29 2.38
N TRP A 232 -22.92 5.15 1.43
CA TRP A 232 -21.63 4.49 1.65
C TRP A 232 -20.60 5.40 2.32
N LEU A 233 -20.87 6.71 2.36
CA LEU A 233 -19.91 7.71 2.83
C LEU A 233 -19.47 7.48 4.29
N PRO A 234 -20.37 7.12 5.25
CA PRO A 234 -19.97 6.79 6.61
C PRO A 234 -19.03 5.59 6.71
N THR A 235 -19.07 4.65 5.75
CA THR A 235 -18.21 3.45 5.82
C THR A 235 -16.74 3.77 5.55
N TYR A 236 -16.40 4.92 4.95
CA TYR A 236 -15.00 5.34 4.77
C TYR A 236 -14.22 5.30 6.09
N GLY A 237 -14.78 5.93 7.12
CA GLY A 237 -14.10 6.00 8.41
C GLY A 237 -14.02 4.66 9.13
N VAL A 238 -15.04 3.81 9.00
CA VAL A 238 -15.05 2.46 9.58
C VAL A 238 -13.99 1.58 8.91
N GLU A 239 -14.02 1.52 7.59
CA GLU A 239 -13.14 0.66 6.78
C GLU A 239 -11.68 1.09 6.90
N ARG A 240 -11.38 2.39 6.71
CA ARG A 240 -9.99 2.86 6.58
C ARG A 240 -9.28 3.05 7.91
N LYS A 241 -10.00 3.41 8.97
CA LYS A 241 -9.42 3.47 10.33
C LYS A 241 -8.94 2.11 10.80
N ALA A 242 -9.68 1.04 10.51
CA ALA A 242 -9.29 -0.32 10.88
C ALA A 242 -7.97 -0.71 10.19
N ILE A 243 -7.83 -0.41 8.90
CA ILE A 243 -6.62 -0.65 8.11
C ILE A 243 -5.45 0.17 8.64
N ALA A 244 -5.61 1.49 8.83
CA ALA A 244 -4.55 2.34 9.37
C ALA A 244 -4.07 1.88 10.75
N SER A 245 -4.99 1.41 11.60
CA SER A 245 -4.64 0.84 12.91
C SER A 245 -3.82 -0.44 12.79
N ALA A 246 -4.14 -1.31 11.83
CA ALA A 246 -3.34 -2.49 11.52
C ALA A 246 -1.96 -2.15 10.97
N MET A 247 -1.88 -1.21 10.02
CA MET A 247 -0.61 -0.74 9.46
C MET A 247 0.26 -0.05 10.51
N THR A 248 -0.35 0.64 11.48
CA THR A 248 0.39 1.24 12.62
C THR A 248 1.05 0.16 13.47
N ARG A 249 0.31 -0.90 13.84
CA ARG A 249 0.87 -2.02 14.61
C ARG A 249 1.96 -2.75 13.83
N LEU A 250 1.72 -3.00 12.54
CA LEU A 250 2.71 -3.62 11.66
C LEU A 250 3.98 -2.76 11.54
N SER A 251 3.83 -1.45 11.36
CA SER A 251 4.96 -0.52 11.25
C SER A 251 5.78 -0.47 12.54
N LEU A 252 5.12 -0.42 13.71
CA LEU A 252 5.80 -0.51 15.00
C LEU A 252 6.55 -1.83 15.15
N ARG A 253 5.92 -2.95 14.78
CA ARG A 253 6.58 -4.26 14.84
C ARG A 253 7.76 -4.35 13.89
N ASN A 254 7.64 -3.80 12.69
CA ASN A 254 8.71 -3.71 11.72
C ASN A 254 9.86 -2.84 12.24
N PHE A 255 9.55 -1.72 12.90
CA PHE A 255 10.56 -0.89 13.55
C PHE A 255 11.31 -1.68 14.64
N GLU A 256 10.64 -2.44 15.49
CA GLU A 256 11.31 -3.32 16.47
C GLU A 256 12.24 -4.34 15.79
N ARG A 257 11.83 -4.89 14.65
CA ARG A 257 12.66 -5.83 13.86
C ARG A 257 13.90 -5.16 13.27
N THR A 258 13.83 -3.87 12.89
CA THR A 258 15.00 -3.12 12.44
C THR A 258 16.08 -3.01 13.52
N LEU A 259 15.69 -3.02 14.80
CA LEU A 259 16.61 -2.92 15.93
C LEU A 259 17.35 -4.24 16.24
N ARG A 260 16.99 -5.37 15.63
CA ARG A 260 17.62 -6.68 15.90
C ARG A 260 19.08 -6.73 15.50
N VAL A 261 19.43 -6.17 14.34
CA VAL A 261 20.82 -6.12 13.86
C VAL A 261 21.68 -5.25 14.81
N PRO A 262 21.31 -3.98 15.11
CA PRO A 262 22.00 -3.21 16.14
C PRO A 262 22.11 -3.92 17.49
N THR A 263 21.04 -4.60 17.94
CA THR A 263 21.04 -5.33 19.22
C THR A 263 21.98 -6.53 19.21
N ALA A 264 22.05 -7.28 18.10
CA ALA A 264 22.96 -8.41 17.94
C ALA A 264 24.43 -7.97 17.90
N LEU A 265 24.67 -6.74 17.44
CA LEU A 265 25.97 -6.07 17.48
C LEU A 265 26.26 -5.43 18.85
N HIS A 266 25.40 -5.60 19.86
CA HIS A 266 25.47 -4.95 21.18
C HIS A 266 25.48 -3.40 21.12
N VAL A 267 24.93 -2.84 20.05
CA VAL A 267 24.75 -1.39 19.84
C VAL A 267 23.34 -1.00 20.29
N SER A 268 23.03 -1.17 21.58
CA SER A 268 21.73 -0.78 22.15
C SER A 268 21.82 0.58 22.83
N ALA A 269 20.85 1.46 22.60
CA ALA A 269 20.76 2.77 23.27
C ALA A 269 20.10 2.68 24.66
N LYS A 270 19.50 1.53 25.02
CA LYS A 270 18.67 1.38 26.23
C LYS A 270 19.40 1.71 27.53
N THR A 271 20.70 1.41 27.63
CA THR A 271 21.48 1.68 28.85
C THR A 271 21.72 3.18 29.04
N LEU A 272 21.85 3.94 27.95
CA LEU A 272 22.06 5.38 28.00
C LEU A 272 20.76 6.13 28.34
N ASP A 273 19.64 5.63 27.81
CA ASP A 273 18.31 6.20 28.03
C ASP A 273 17.94 6.22 29.52
N THR A 274 18.13 5.09 30.22
CA THR A 274 17.83 4.97 31.67
C THR A 274 18.66 5.93 32.54
N VAL A 275 19.95 6.09 32.26
CA VAL A 275 20.84 6.99 33.02
C VAL A 275 20.49 8.45 32.75
N SER A 276 20.15 8.77 31.51
CA SER A 276 19.88 10.12 31.06
C SER A 276 18.57 10.73 31.62
N HIS A 277 17.64 9.87 32.05
CA HIS A 277 16.39 10.27 32.71
C HIS A 277 16.51 10.46 34.23
N THR A 278 17.69 10.23 34.82
CA THR A 278 17.90 10.45 36.25
C THR A 278 18.03 11.94 36.57
N ARG A 279 17.45 12.38 37.69
CA ARG A 279 17.53 13.78 38.15
C ARG A 279 18.97 14.27 38.32
N LEU A 280 19.88 13.38 38.74
CA LEU A 280 21.32 13.66 38.87
C LEU A 280 21.98 13.98 37.52
N PHE A 281 21.65 13.22 36.47
CA PHE A 281 22.20 13.45 35.14
C PHE A 281 21.65 14.73 34.49
N GLN A 282 20.37 15.01 34.68
CA GLN A 282 19.72 16.22 34.16
C GLN A 282 20.22 17.52 34.80
N TRP A 283 20.82 17.45 36.00
CA TRP A 283 21.41 18.61 36.67
C TRP A 283 22.79 19.00 36.13
N LEU A 284 23.43 18.13 35.33
CA LEU A 284 24.70 18.44 34.67
C LEU A 284 24.51 19.52 33.58
N PRO A 285 25.48 20.43 33.38
CA PRO A 285 25.54 21.28 32.20
C PRO A 285 25.44 20.47 30.88
N GLN A 286 24.78 21.00 29.86
CA GLN A 286 24.53 20.31 28.58
C GLN A 286 25.82 19.79 27.91
N ALA A 287 26.93 20.52 28.02
CA ALA A 287 28.23 20.09 27.50
C ALA A 287 28.75 18.81 28.19
N LEU A 288 28.57 18.70 29.52
CA LEU A 288 28.96 17.52 30.29
C LEU A 288 28.02 16.33 30.02
N GLN A 289 26.71 16.57 29.91
CA GLN A 289 25.76 15.54 29.49
C GLN A 289 26.16 14.97 28.12
N SER A 290 26.45 15.84 27.15
CA SER A 290 26.86 15.47 25.80
C SER A 290 28.19 14.69 25.77
N SER A 291 29.17 15.10 26.57
CA SER A 291 30.46 14.41 26.67
C SER A 291 30.34 13.02 27.28
N VAL A 292 29.54 12.87 28.35
CA VAL A 292 29.31 11.56 28.99
C VAL A 292 28.57 10.62 28.04
N VAL A 293 27.52 11.11 27.36
CA VAL A 293 26.79 10.36 26.33
C VAL A 293 27.72 9.89 25.21
N THR A 294 28.57 10.78 24.70
CA THR A 294 29.49 10.48 23.58
C THR A 294 30.53 9.43 23.98
N THR A 295 31.13 9.58 25.16
CA THR A 295 32.16 8.66 25.66
C THR A 295 31.58 7.26 25.91
N ALA A 296 30.40 7.19 26.53
CA ALA A 296 29.73 5.93 26.80
C ALA A 296 29.29 5.22 25.50
N LEU A 297 28.86 5.96 24.48
CA LEU A 297 28.56 5.41 23.16
C LEU A 297 29.82 4.84 22.49
N ALA A 298 30.94 5.58 22.48
CA ALA A 298 32.20 5.13 21.89
C ALA A 298 32.75 3.87 22.57
N ALA A 299 32.75 3.83 23.91
CA ALA A 299 33.15 2.64 24.67
C ALA A 299 32.24 1.44 24.39
N GLY A 300 30.93 1.68 24.31
CA GLY A 300 29.93 0.66 24.00
C GLY A 300 30.01 0.06 22.60
N THR A 301 30.82 0.63 21.70
CA THR A 301 30.99 0.14 20.32
C THR A 301 32.41 -0.32 19.99
N ALA A 302 33.37 -0.20 20.91
CA ALA A 302 34.77 -0.53 20.66
C ALA A 302 34.99 -1.99 20.20
N HIS A 303 34.14 -2.92 20.64
CA HIS A 303 34.20 -4.33 20.23
C HIS A 303 33.86 -4.55 18.75
N LEU A 304 33.24 -3.59 18.06
CA LEU A 304 32.88 -3.71 16.64
C LEU A 304 34.10 -3.69 15.72
N ALA A 305 35.23 -3.12 16.14
CA ALA A 305 36.50 -3.25 15.42
C ALA A 305 36.92 -4.72 15.21
N THR A 306 36.39 -5.64 16.02
CA THR A 306 36.63 -7.08 15.82
C THR A 306 35.98 -7.64 14.54
N LEU A 307 35.02 -6.94 13.92
CA LEU A 307 34.37 -7.35 12.67
C LEU A 307 35.35 -7.34 11.48
N ASP A 308 36.25 -6.37 11.40
CA ASP A 308 37.27 -6.28 10.34
C ASP A 308 38.29 -7.42 10.48
N SER A 309 38.55 -7.83 11.73
CA SER A 309 39.40 -8.98 12.08
C SER A 309 38.63 -10.30 12.18
N ALA A 310 37.41 -10.42 11.64
CA ALA A 310 36.58 -11.62 11.86
C ALA A 310 37.25 -12.94 11.40
N ALA A 311 38.22 -12.90 10.48
CA ALA A 311 39.00 -14.08 10.12
C ALA A 311 39.79 -14.64 11.33
N THR A 312 40.24 -13.79 12.25
CA THR A 312 41.10 -14.14 13.38
C THR A 312 40.39 -14.04 14.75
N SER A 313 39.42 -13.13 14.92
CA SER A 313 38.70 -12.92 16.18
C SER A 313 37.48 -13.84 16.37
N SER A 314 37.40 -14.54 17.51
CA SER A 314 36.23 -15.36 17.88
C SER A 314 34.97 -14.52 18.09
N MET A 315 35.11 -13.33 18.69
CA MET A 315 34.03 -12.36 18.88
C MET A 315 33.52 -11.85 17.53
N GLY A 316 34.43 -11.44 16.63
CA GLY A 316 34.08 -10.98 15.29
C GLY A 316 33.30 -12.04 14.50
N ARG A 317 33.73 -13.31 14.54
CA ARG A 317 32.99 -14.44 13.93
C ARG A 317 31.60 -14.61 14.54
N HIS A 318 31.49 -14.53 15.87
CA HIS A 318 30.21 -14.67 16.55
C HIS A 318 29.22 -13.56 16.16
N LEU A 319 29.66 -12.29 16.18
CA LEU A 319 28.84 -11.14 15.79
C LEU A 319 28.40 -11.25 14.33
N LYS A 320 29.31 -11.57 13.41
CA LYS A 320 29.00 -11.76 11.99
C LYS A 320 28.01 -12.89 11.76
N ARG A 321 28.16 -14.02 12.48
CA ARG A 321 27.23 -15.16 12.41
C ARG A 321 25.82 -14.76 12.87
N ARG A 322 25.70 -14.04 13.99
CA ARG A 322 24.40 -13.59 14.50
C ARG A 322 23.70 -12.63 13.54
N VAL A 323 24.44 -11.66 12.98
CA VAL A 323 23.88 -10.75 11.97
C VAL A 323 23.46 -11.53 10.73
N HIS A 324 24.30 -12.44 10.25
CA HIS A 324 23.98 -13.30 9.13
C HIS A 324 22.70 -14.12 9.38
N GLU A 325 22.57 -14.76 10.55
CA GLU A 325 21.37 -15.51 10.94
C GLU A 325 20.11 -14.63 10.92
N ILE A 326 20.15 -13.42 11.48
CA ILE A 326 19.02 -12.48 11.50
C ILE A 326 18.59 -12.10 10.07
N VAL A 327 19.56 -11.82 9.20
CA VAL A 327 19.30 -11.41 7.81
C VAL A 327 18.81 -12.61 6.98
N SER A 328 19.49 -13.76 7.07
CA SER A 328 19.18 -14.95 6.28
C SER A 328 17.85 -15.58 6.67
N SER A 329 17.46 -15.51 7.95
CA SER A 329 16.16 -15.96 8.44
C SER A 329 15.03 -14.93 8.27
N ARG A 330 15.31 -13.79 7.60
CA ARG A 330 14.39 -12.67 7.40
C ARG A 330 13.80 -12.11 8.68
N GLN A 331 14.50 -12.22 9.81
CA GLN A 331 14.09 -11.64 11.09
C GLN A 331 14.26 -10.12 11.14
N ALA A 332 15.01 -9.53 10.20
CA ALA A 332 15.11 -8.09 9.98
C ALA A 332 13.88 -7.51 9.24
N LEU A 333 13.92 -6.22 8.91
CA LEU A 333 12.84 -5.54 8.19
C LEU A 333 12.55 -6.20 6.83
N GLY A 334 11.29 -6.59 6.61
CA GLY A 334 10.78 -6.96 5.28
C GLY A 334 10.21 -5.75 4.54
N MET A 335 10.09 -5.84 3.22
CA MET A 335 9.46 -4.82 2.37
C MET A 335 8.32 -5.37 1.50
N LEU A 336 8.06 -6.67 1.53
CA LEU A 336 6.96 -7.31 0.80
C LEU A 336 6.02 -7.98 1.80
N PHE A 337 4.75 -7.58 1.78
CA PHE A 337 3.75 -8.02 2.74
C PHE A 337 2.43 -8.34 2.02
N TYR A 338 2.35 -9.44 1.26
CA TYR A 338 1.18 -9.74 0.42
C TYR A 338 -0.16 -9.66 1.19
N ASN A 339 -0.22 -10.22 2.39
CA ASN A 339 -1.43 -10.17 3.21
C ASN A 339 -1.79 -8.73 3.64
N ALA A 340 -0.80 -7.90 3.96
CA ALA A 340 -1.03 -6.50 4.36
C ALA A 340 -1.33 -5.60 3.16
N ASP A 341 -0.74 -5.88 1.99
CA ASP A 341 -0.85 -5.06 0.80
C ASP A 341 -2.17 -5.30 0.09
N ILE A 342 -2.55 -6.57 -0.13
CA ILE A 342 -3.70 -6.96 -0.96
C ILE A 342 -4.66 -7.95 -0.28
N GLY A 343 -4.35 -8.43 0.92
CA GLY A 343 -5.11 -9.46 1.62
C GLY A 343 -6.05 -8.99 2.72
N TYR A 344 -6.11 -7.69 2.99
CA TYR A 344 -7.03 -7.16 3.99
C TYR A 344 -8.49 -7.20 3.51
N SER A 345 -9.41 -7.25 4.47
CA SER A 345 -10.86 -7.21 4.26
C SER A 345 -11.51 -6.11 5.08
N TYR A 346 -12.63 -5.60 4.60
CA TYR A 346 -13.49 -4.66 5.32
C TYR A 346 -14.54 -5.33 6.23
N SER A 347 -14.87 -6.61 5.99
CA SER A 347 -15.90 -7.35 6.75
C SER A 347 -15.35 -8.00 8.01
N THR A 348 -14.13 -8.55 7.92
CA THR A 348 -13.38 -9.04 9.07
C THR A 348 -12.60 -7.87 9.60
N ASN A 349 -12.75 -7.53 10.89
CA ASN A 349 -12.00 -6.43 11.48
C ASN A 349 -10.52 -6.58 11.08
N ALA A 350 -9.97 -5.60 10.35
CA ALA A 350 -8.56 -5.57 9.92
C ALA A 350 -7.54 -5.70 11.06
N SER A 351 -8.00 -5.77 12.31
CA SER A 351 -7.28 -6.32 13.46
C SER A 351 -6.75 -7.75 13.30
N SER A 352 -7.16 -8.48 12.27
CA SER A 352 -6.72 -9.86 11.97
C SER A 352 -5.34 -9.97 11.31
N LEU A 353 -4.67 -8.86 10.97
CA LEU A 353 -3.34 -8.95 10.39
C LEU A 353 -2.34 -9.53 11.40
N ASP A 354 -1.87 -10.76 11.16
CA ASP A 354 -0.89 -11.40 12.01
C ASP A 354 0.48 -10.71 11.89
N THR A 355 0.91 -10.07 12.98
CA THR A 355 2.21 -9.42 13.10
C THR A 355 3.24 -10.28 13.85
N SER A 356 2.97 -11.58 14.04
CA SER A 356 3.90 -12.53 14.64
C SER A 356 5.18 -12.65 13.82
N ASP A 357 6.27 -13.04 14.47
CA ASP A 357 7.55 -13.27 13.76
C ASP A 357 7.41 -14.35 12.69
N THR A 358 6.63 -15.40 12.95
CA THR A 358 6.37 -16.48 12.00
C THR A 358 5.73 -15.94 10.72
N ALA A 359 4.64 -15.18 10.86
CA ALA A 359 3.96 -14.57 9.71
C ALA A 359 4.87 -13.58 8.97
N LEU A 360 5.58 -12.71 9.69
CA LEU A 360 6.41 -11.68 9.07
C LEU A 360 7.66 -12.23 8.37
N ASN A 361 8.25 -13.32 8.86
CA ASN A 361 9.36 -13.99 8.18
C ASN A 361 8.90 -14.60 6.84
N GLN A 362 7.62 -14.98 6.76
CA GLN A 362 7.00 -15.62 5.59
C GLN A 362 6.16 -14.67 4.72
N ALA A 363 6.02 -13.38 5.07
CA ALA A 363 5.11 -12.42 4.41
C ALA A 363 5.38 -12.15 2.92
N HIS A 364 6.54 -12.58 2.42
CA HIS A 364 6.96 -12.52 1.02
C HIS A 364 6.55 -13.75 0.20
N ARG A 365 5.95 -14.77 0.83
CA ARG A 365 5.49 -15.97 0.14
C ARG A 365 4.10 -15.71 -0.44
N PHE A 366 3.98 -15.82 -1.75
CA PHE A 366 2.72 -15.72 -2.48
C PHE A 366 2.38 -17.09 -3.05
N HIS A 367 1.17 -17.59 -2.78
CA HIS A 367 0.69 -18.80 -3.42
C HIS A 367 -0.17 -18.43 -4.64
N VAL A 368 0.19 -18.98 -5.80
CA VAL A 368 -0.70 -19.07 -6.95
C VAL A 368 -1.32 -20.46 -6.87
N PRO A 369 -2.63 -20.61 -6.62
CA PRO A 369 -3.30 -21.90 -6.77
C PRO A 369 -2.95 -22.45 -8.15
N PRO A 370 -2.54 -23.72 -8.28
CA PRO A 370 -2.16 -24.25 -9.59
C PRO A 370 -3.36 -24.14 -10.54
N SER A 371 -3.14 -23.52 -11.68
CA SER A 371 -4.08 -23.36 -12.80
C SER A 371 -4.39 -24.68 -13.53
N ARG A 372 -3.82 -25.79 -13.06
CA ARG A 372 -4.00 -27.15 -13.59
C ARG A 372 -4.20 -28.10 -12.41
N PRO A 373 -5.09 -29.10 -12.49
CA PRO A 373 -4.92 -30.28 -11.66
C PRO A 373 -3.50 -30.79 -11.95
N LEU A 374 -2.72 -31.03 -10.90
CA LEU A 374 -1.50 -31.82 -11.04
C LEU A 374 -1.91 -33.11 -11.75
N ASP A 375 -1.29 -33.38 -12.89
CA ASP A 375 -1.44 -34.65 -13.57
C ASP A 375 -0.87 -35.70 -12.62
N ASP A 376 -1.73 -36.53 -12.02
CA ASP A 376 -1.37 -37.55 -11.02
C ASP A 376 -0.37 -38.58 -11.57
N SER A 377 -0.03 -38.53 -12.86
CA SER A 377 0.97 -39.38 -13.51
C SER A 377 2.42 -38.91 -13.38
N VAL A 378 2.69 -37.78 -12.72
CA VAL A 378 4.06 -37.40 -12.29
C VAL A 378 4.08 -37.20 -10.78
N ALA A 379 3.72 -38.26 -10.06
CA ALA A 379 4.05 -38.42 -8.65
C ALA A 379 5.57 -38.61 -8.52
N ASP A 380 6.32 -37.51 -8.60
CA ASP A 380 7.68 -37.51 -8.05
C ASP A 380 7.51 -37.67 -6.52
N SER A 381 7.90 -38.84 -6.02
CA SER A 381 7.60 -39.38 -4.68
C SER A 381 8.40 -38.70 -3.56
N LYS A 382 8.57 -37.38 -3.64
CA LYS A 382 9.08 -36.53 -2.59
C LYS A 382 8.21 -35.29 -2.48
N ALA A 383 7.07 -35.44 -1.81
CA ALA A 383 6.48 -34.31 -1.12
C ALA A 383 7.61 -33.67 -0.27
N PRO A 384 7.92 -32.37 -0.44
CA PRO A 384 8.92 -31.73 0.40
C PRO A 384 8.51 -31.92 1.86
N PRO A 385 9.45 -32.29 2.75
CA PRO A 385 9.17 -32.79 4.10
C PRO A 385 8.79 -31.68 5.09
N ASP A 386 8.07 -30.65 4.63
CA ASP A 386 7.43 -29.65 5.47
C ASP A 386 6.12 -29.28 4.79
N ALA A 387 4.98 -29.55 5.44
CA ALA A 387 3.72 -28.90 5.08
C ALA A 387 3.93 -27.39 5.22
N VAL A 388 4.18 -26.70 4.11
CA VAL A 388 4.57 -25.30 4.11
C VAL A 388 3.37 -24.48 4.54
N ASP A 389 3.40 -23.95 5.77
CA ASP A 389 2.40 -22.98 6.24
C ASP A 389 2.29 -21.83 5.22
N LEU A 390 1.11 -21.75 4.60
CA LEU A 390 0.71 -20.79 3.59
C LEU A 390 0.38 -19.44 4.26
N VAL A 391 0.80 -18.30 3.70
CA VAL A 391 0.54 -16.97 4.33
C VAL A 391 -0.44 -16.09 3.57
N PHE A 392 -0.52 -16.15 2.24
CA PHE A 392 -1.56 -15.44 1.49
C PHE A 392 -2.09 -16.26 0.32
N THR A 393 -3.39 -16.56 0.37
CA THR A 393 -4.19 -17.15 -0.70
C THR A 393 -5.39 -16.23 -0.91
N PRO A 394 -5.59 -15.66 -2.13
CA PRO A 394 -6.78 -14.86 -2.41
C PRO A 394 -8.06 -15.65 -2.12
N GLN A 395 -8.92 -15.13 -1.25
CA GLN A 395 -10.20 -15.75 -0.92
C GLN A 395 -11.34 -14.89 -1.48
N LEU A 396 -12.35 -15.55 -2.07
CA LEU A 396 -13.60 -14.88 -2.42
C LEU A 396 -14.43 -14.75 -1.13
N GLN A 397 -14.40 -13.57 -0.53
CA GLN A 397 -15.17 -13.24 0.67
C GLN A 397 -15.69 -11.80 0.58
N GLU A 398 -16.88 -11.55 1.13
CA GLU A 398 -17.40 -10.19 1.31
C GLU A 398 -16.39 -9.33 2.08
N GLY A 399 -16.24 -8.07 1.70
CA GLY A 399 -15.26 -7.14 2.24
C GLY A 399 -13.83 -7.34 1.72
N SER A 400 -13.49 -8.49 1.15
CA SER A 400 -12.17 -8.73 0.56
C SER A 400 -12.09 -8.22 -0.88
N ARG A 401 -10.89 -8.16 -1.43
CA ARG A 401 -10.68 -7.93 -2.86
C ARG A 401 -11.26 -9.10 -3.67
N ILE A 402 -11.93 -8.80 -4.79
CA ILE A 402 -12.27 -9.87 -5.75
C ILE A 402 -10.98 -10.60 -6.15
N PRO A 403 -10.92 -11.94 -6.11
CA PRO A 403 -9.74 -12.67 -6.55
C PRO A 403 -9.43 -12.40 -8.02
N HIS A 404 -8.13 -12.29 -8.33
CA HIS A 404 -7.66 -12.20 -9.70
C HIS A 404 -7.99 -13.49 -10.47
N GLN A 405 -8.58 -13.31 -11.65
CA GLN A 405 -8.69 -14.34 -12.67
C GLN A 405 -8.55 -13.67 -14.03
N TRP A 406 -7.87 -14.35 -14.96
CA TRP A 406 -7.79 -13.92 -16.34
C TRP A 406 -9.09 -14.20 -17.09
N LEU A 407 -9.53 -13.21 -17.84
CA LEU A 407 -10.73 -13.17 -18.64
C LEU A 407 -10.38 -12.73 -20.06
N ARG A 408 -11.25 -13.05 -21.01
CA ARG A 408 -11.17 -12.49 -22.37
C ARG A 408 -12.49 -11.87 -22.79
N LYS A 409 -12.47 -10.65 -23.32
CA LYS A 409 -13.70 -9.97 -23.74
C LYS A 409 -14.30 -10.65 -24.98
N LEU A 410 -15.63 -10.83 -25.02
CA LEU A 410 -16.31 -11.47 -26.15
C LEU A 410 -16.33 -10.61 -27.43
N ARG A 411 -16.23 -9.28 -27.31
CA ARG A 411 -16.12 -8.34 -28.44
C ARG A 411 -14.86 -7.48 -28.31
N ASP A 412 -14.14 -7.33 -29.42
CA ASP A 412 -13.03 -6.37 -29.54
C ASP A 412 -13.54 -4.95 -29.24
N ASP A 413 -12.77 -4.18 -28.46
CA ASP A 413 -13.01 -2.74 -28.29
C ASP A 413 -12.14 -1.97 -29.29
N PRO A 414 -12.71 -1.43 -30.39
CA PRO A 414 -11.94 -0.74 -31.41
C PRO A 414 -11.31 0.57 -30.92
N THR A 415 -11.66 1.04 -29.72
CA THR A 415 -11.11 2.28 -29.13
C THR A 415 -9.83 2.07 -28.32
N MET A 416 -9.37 0.82 -28.13
CA MET A 416 -8.19 0.51 -27.32
C MET A 416 -7.00 0.01 -28.13
N HIS A 417 -5.85 0.67 -27.95
CA HIS A 417 -4.56 0.25 -28.49
C HIS A 417 -3.49 0.18 -27.39
N PRO A 418 -2.69 -0.91 -27.33
CA PRO A 418 -2.81 -2.14 -28.11
C PRO A 418 -4.01 -3.00 -27.65
N PRO A 419 -4.61 -3.82 -28.53
CA PRO A 419 -5.76 -4.65 -28.21
C PRO A 419 -5.28 -5.89 -27.43
N THR A 420 -5.05 -5.77 -26.13
CA THR A 420 -5.00 -6.95 -25.27
C THR A 420 -6.43 -7.33 -24.92
N ASN A 421 -6.95 -8.39 -25.56
CA ASN A 421 -8.23 -8.98 -25.19
C ASN A 421 -8.16 -9.76 -23.86
N LEU A 422 -6.99 -9.85 -23.22
CA LEU A 422 -6.77 -10.49 -21.91
C LEU A 422 -6.91 -9.50 -20.75
N TRP A 423 -7.84 -9.79 -19.84
CA TRP A 423 -8.37 -8.86 -18.83
C TRP A 423 -8.35 -9.52 -17.46
N SER A 424 -8.19 -8.77 -16.38
CA SER A 424 -8.36 -9.31 -15.04
C SER A 424 -9.78 -9.03 -14.51
N THR A 425 -10.32 -9.94 -13.70
CA THR A 425 -11.45 -9.63 -12.80
C THR A 425 -11.24 -8.35 -11.98
N LEU A 426 -9.98 -8.01 -11.65
CA LEU A 426 -9.64 -6.77 -10.94
C LEU A 426 -9.91 -5.50 -11.74
N ASP A 427 -9.96 -5.60 -13.07
CA ASP A 427 -10.15 -4.46 -13.98
C ASP A 427 -11.64 -4.15 -14.21
N LEU A 428 -12.54 -5.11 -13.94
CA LEU A 428 -13.95 -5.03 -14.29
C LEU A 428 -14.65 -3.74 -13.81
N PRO A 429 -14.49 -3.29 -12.55
CA PRO A 429 -15.14 -2.06 -12.07
C PRO A 429 -14.80 -0.83 -12.90
N GLN A 430 -13.52 -0.67 -13.26
CA GLN A 430 -13.08 0.50 -14.03
C GLN A 430 -13.49 0.40 -15.49
N ARG A 431 -13.45 -0.80 -16.05
CA ARG A 431 -13.78 -1.01 -17.46
C ARG A 431 -15.23 -0.73 -17.75
N VAL A 432 -16.12 -1.19 -16.87
CA VAL A 432 -17.54 -0.87 -16.91
C VAL A 432 -17.75 0.65 -16.87
N LEU A 433 -17.02 1.36 -16.03
CA LEU A 433 -17.12 2.82 -15.91
C LEU A 433 -16.78 3.53 -17.23
N LEU A 434 -15.69 3.13 -17.89
CA LEU A 434 -15.25 3.72 -19.16
C LEU A 434 -16.22 3.47 -20.32
N THR A 435 -16.99 2.38 -20.26
CA THR A 435 -17.84 1.91 -21.36
C THR A 435 -19.33 2.16 -21.13
N THR A 436 -19.72 2.55 -19.91
CA THR A 436 -21.11 2.80 -19.52
C THR A 436 -21.23 4.21 -18.92
N PRO A 437 -21.10 5.27 -19.75
CA PRO A 437 -20.89 6.65 -19.28
C PRO A 437 -22.19 7.32 -18.83
N LYS A 438 -23.09 6.61 -18.14
CA LYS A 438 -24.44 7.11 -17.84
C LYS A 438 -24.50 8.43 -17.07
N ASN A 439 -23.39 8.91 -16.47
CA ASN A 439 -23.12 10.31 -16.09
C ASN A 439 -21.66 10.56 -15.64
N GLY A 440 -20.72 9.65 -15.93
CA GLY A 440 -19.37 9.67 -15.35
C GLY A 440 -19.29 9.33 -13.85
N GLY A 441 -20.40 8.97 -13.20
CA GLY A 441 -20.43 8.54 -11.79
C GLY A 441 -19.98 7.09 -11.59
N PRO A 442 -19.62 6.68 -10.35
CA PRO A 442 -19.11 5.35 -10.05
C PRO A 442 -20.17 4.26 -10.28
N ASN A 443 -19.76 3.14 -10.89
CA ASN A 443 -20.61 1.98 -11.11
C ASN A 443 -20.17 0.80 -10.23
N PHE A 444 -21.15 0.14 -9.61
CA PHE A 444 -20.97 -1.20 -9.08
C PHE A 444 -21.04 -2.21 -10.22
N VAL A 445 -20.36 -3.33 -10.06
CA VAL A 445 -20.37 -4.41 -11.06
C VAL A 445 -20.99 -5.65 -10.46
N LEU A 446 -22.09 -6.11 -11.04
CA LEU A 446 -22.70 -7.39 -10.73
C LEU A 446 -22.14 -8.44 -11.70
N VAL A 447 -21.16 -9.20 -11.24
CA VAL A 447 -20.57 -10.32 -11.99
C VAL A 447 -21.49 -11.52 -11.85
N VAL A 448 -21.97 -12.09 -12.95
CA VAL A 448 -22.96 -13.19 -12.96
C VAL A 448 -22.58 -14.30 -13.93
N GLN A 449 -23.11 -15.50 -13.68
CA GLN A 449 -23.13 -16.59 -14.65
C GLN A 449 -24.32 -16.46 -15.63
N PRO A 450 -24.31 -17.14 -16.79
CA PRO A 450 -25.37 -17.00 -17.80
C PRO A 450 -26.75 -17.40 -17.28
N ALA A 451 -26.82 -18.41 -16.40
CA ALA A 451 -28.07 -18.82 -15.76
C ALA A 451 -28.66 -17.72 -14.86
N THR A 452 -27.81 -17.05 -14.06
CA THR A 452 -28.24 -15.92 -13.21
C THR A 452 -28.63 -14.72 -14.05
N TYR A 453 -27.94 -14.46 -15.16
CA TYR A 453 -28.33 -13.41 -16.11
C TYR A 453 -29.72 -13.66 -16.70
N ALA A 454 -30.00 -14.89 -17.15
CA ALA A 454 -31.31 -15.26 -17.66
C ALA A 454 -32.41 -15.16 -16.59
N HIS A 455 -32.10 -15.54 -15.34
CA HIS A 455 -33.02 -15.37 -14.21
C HIS A 455 -33.35 -13.89 -13.95
N LEU A 456 -32.34 -13.03 -13.91
CA LEU A 456 -32.52 -11.58 -13.74
C LEU A 456 -33.34 -10.96 -14.86
N ALA A 457 -33.12 -11.37 -16.11
CA ALA A 457 -33.89 -10.89 -17.26
C ALA A 457 -35.38 -11.31 -17.21
N ALA A 458 -35.69 -12.39 -16.50
CA ALA A 458 -37.06 -12.88 -16.29
C ALA A 458 -37.73 -12.34 -15.02
N THR A 459 -36.99 -11.60 -14.18
CA THR A 459 -37.49 -11.08 -12.89
C THR A 459 -38.02 -9.65 -13.07
N ASP A 460 -39.15 -9.35 -12.45
CA ASP A 460 -39.70 -7.98 -12.45
C ASP A 460 -38.83 -7.00 -11.65
N GLY A 461 -38.68 -5.79 -12.20
CA GLY A 461 -37.93 -4.69 -11.57
C GLY A 461 -36.62 -4.36 -12.30
N ALA A 462 -36.16 -3.12 -12.14
CA ALA A 462 -34.92 -2.67 -12.74
C ALA A 462 -33.80 -2.62 -11.70
N LEU A 463 -32.59 -3.04 -12.09
CA LEU A 463 -31.40 -2.76 -11.30
C LEU A 463 -31.17 -1.25 -11.20
N PRO A 464 -30.54 -0.76 -10.11
CA PRO A 464 -30.13 0.63 -10.02
C PRO A 464 -29.27 1.04 -11.22
N SER A 465 -29.43 2.28 -11.67
CA SER A 465 -28.78 2.80 -12.89
C SER A 465 -27.24 2.81 -12.82
N TYR A 466 -26.69 2.77 -11.61
CA TYR A 466 -25.26 2.69 -11.28
C TYR A 466 -24.77 1.25 -11.00
N VAL A 467 -25.53 0.23 -11.37
CA VAL A 467 -25.09 -1.18 -11.37
C VAL A 467 -24.98 -1.64 -12.82
N ALA A 468 -23.80 -2.08 -13.21
CA ALA A 468 -23.61 -2.76 -14.49
C ALA A 468 -23.50 -4.26 -14.29
N ILE A 469 -24.04 -5.02 -15.24
CA ILE A 469 -23.92 -6.47 -15.24
C ILE A 469 -22.71 -6.87 -16.08
N VAL A 470 -21.90 -7.79 -15.56
CA VAL A 470 -20.84 -8.48 -16.29
C VAL A 470 -21.18 -9.96 -16.31
N VAL A 471 -21.27 -10.55 -17.50
CA VAL A 471 -21.58 -11.98 -17.66
C VAL A 471 -20.31 -12.76 -17.95
N LEU A 472 -20.00 -13.75 -17.13
CA LEU A 472 -18.85 -14.65 -17.32
C LEU A 472 -19.29 -15.96 -17.98
N HIS A 473 -18.62 -16.35 -19.06
CA HIS A 473 -18.89 -17.56 -19.82
C HIS A 473 -17.70 -18.53 -19.74
N PRO A 474 -17.92 -19.84 -19.56
CA PRO A 474 -16.83 -20.82 -19.65
C PRO A 474 -16.34 -20.94 -21.11
N ASN A 475 -15.03 -21.05 -21.31
CA ASN A 475 -14.40 -21.33 -22.60
C ASN A 475 -13.15 -22.21 -22.39
N ASN A 476 -13.15 -23.41 -22.96
CA ASN A 476 -12.09 -24.41 -22.77
C ASN A 476 -10.73 -24.03 -23.39
N ASN A 477 -10.64 -22.94 -24.17
CA ASN A 477 -9.36 -22.44 -24.68
C ASN A 477 -9.36 -20.92 -24.86
N MET A 478 -8.56 -20.20 -24.05
CA MET A 478 -8.39 -18.75 -24.17
C MET A 478 -7.67 -18.33 -25.46
N ALA A 479 -6.93 -19.22 -26.11
CA ALA A 479 -6.25 -18.95 -27.39
C ALA A 479 -7.20 -19.00 -28.60
N THR A 480 -8.35 -19.69 -28.49
CA THR A 480 -9.33 -19.77 -29.58
C THR A 480 -10.08 -18.44 -29.69
N PRO A 481 -10.24 -17.81 -30.87
CA PRO A 481 -11.04 -16.60 -31.06
C PRO A 481 -12.47 -16.76 -30.50
N VAL A 482 -13.06 -15.69 -29.95
CA VAL A 482 -14.46 -15.74 -29.50
C VAL A 482 -15.33 -15.65 -30.75
N ASP A 483 -16.36 -16.49 -30.86
CA ASP A 483 -17.39 -16.33 -31.89
C ASP A 483 -18.17 -15.01 -31.68
N LYS A 484 -18.06 -14.10 -32.65
CA LYS A 484 -18.73 -12.79 -32.65
C LYS A 484 -20.25 -12.89 -32.72
N ASN A 485 -20.81 -14.07 -32.97
CA ASN A 485 -22.24 -14.35 -33.08
C ASN A 485 -22.85 -15.02 -31.82
N HIS A 486 -22.11 -15.08 -30.69
CA HIS A 486 -22.61 -15.71 -29.46
C HIS A 486 -23.96 -15.10 -28.99
N PRO A 487 -24.99 -15.91 -28.67
CA PRO A 487 -26.38 -15.44 -28.48
C PRO A 487 -26.63 -14.52 -27.26
N THR A 488 -25.63 -14.27 -26.42
CA THR A 488 -25.70 -13.46 -25.18
C THR A 488 -24.78 -12.23 -25.23
N LEU A 489 -24.72 -11.56 -26.39
CA LEU A 489 -23.81 -10.44 -26.61
C LEU A 489 -24.36 -9.12 -26.06
N ASP A 490 -24.04 -8.86 -24.79
CA ASP A 490 -24.03 -7.49 -24.25
C ASP A 490 -22.58 -6.93 -24.24
N HIS A 491 -22.41 -5.62 -24.04
CA HIS A 491 -21.10 -4.95 -24.08
C HIS A 491 -20.09 -5.47 -23.02
N HIS A 492 -20.58 -6.19 -22.00
CA HIS A 492 -19.85 -6.63 -20.80
C HIS A 492 -19.81 -8.14 -20.61
N ALA A 493 -19.76 -8.90 -21.70
CA ALA A 493 -19.65 -10.35 -21.64
C ALA A 493 -18.20 -10.82 -21.89
N TYR A 494 -17.71 -11.72 -21.02
CA TYR A 494 -16.32 -12.20 -20.97
C TYR A 494 -16.26 -13.72 -20.85
N VAL A 495 -15.13 -14.31 -21.24
CA VAL A 495 -14.87 -15.75 -21.11
C VAL A 495 -13.70 -16.05 -20.20
N TYR A 496 -13.74 -17.23 -19.57
CA TYR A 496 -12.67 -17.75 -18.70
C TYR A 496 -12.36 -19.23 -19.03
N THR A 497 -11.13 -19.70 -18.74
CA THR A 497 -10.72 -21.09 -18.95
C THR A 497 -10.76 -21.97 -17.71
N GLU A 498 -10.58 -21.38 -16.53
CA GLU A 498 -10.39 -22.12 -15.29
C GLU A 498 -11.53 -21.84 -14.32
N ALA A 499 -12.10 -22.89 -13.74
CA ALA A 499 -13.07 -22.73 -12.67
C ALA A 499 -12.36 -22.28 -11.40
N THR A 500 -12.75 -21.12 -10.87
CA THR A 500 -12.29 -20.58 -9.59
C THR A 500 -13.47 -20.32 -8.66
N ALA A 501 -13.20 -19.86 -7.44
CA ALA A 501 -14.26 -19.38 -6.55
C ALA A 501 -15.11 -18.26 -7.19
N VAL A 502 -14.51 -17.40 -8.03
CA VAL A 502 -15.23 -16.32 -8.74
C VAL A 502 -16.28 -16.90 -9.70
N THR A 503 -15.93 -17.95 -10.43
CA THR A 503 -16.83 -18.57 -11.42
C THR A 503 -17.78 -19.59 -10.81
N ALA A 504 -17.49 -20.07 -9.59
CA ALA A 504 -18.37 -20.96 -8.83
C ALA A 504 -19.54 -20.21 -8.18
N ALA A 505 -19.39 -18.91 -7.89
CA ALA A 505 -20.48 -18.08 -7.38
C ALA A 505 -21.54 -17.80 -8.45
N ALA A 506 -22.82 -17.79 -8.05
CA ALA A 506 -23.92 -17.46 -8.94
C ALA A 506 -23.94 -15.97 -9.31
N ALA A 507 -23.63 -15.10 -8.34
CA ALA A 507 -23.36 -13.69 -8.56
C ALA A 507 -22.41 -13.10 -7.52
N ILE A 508 -21.68 -12.05 -7.91
CA ILE A 508 -20.79 -11.28 -7.04
C ILE A 508 -21.04 -9.79 -7.31
N LEU A 509 -21.44 -9.04 -6.29
CA LEU A 509 -21.50 -7.59 -6.37
C LEU A 509 -20.14 -7.01 -5.97
N VAL A 510 -19.51 -6.30 -6.88
CA VAL A 510 -18.19 -5.69 -6.74
C VAL A 510 -18.32 -4.17 -6.69
N ARG A 511 -17.68 -3.56 -5.70
CA ARG A 511 -17.60 -2.11 -5.51
C ARG A 511 -16.69 -1.44 -6.54
N PRO A 512 -16.82 -0.12 -6.75
CA PRO A 512 -15.91 0.65 -7.62
C PRO A 512 -14.43 0.56 -7.22
N ASP A 513 -14.14 0.30 -5.93
CA ASP A 513 -12.78 0.09 -5.44
C ASP A 513 -12.27 -1.37 -5.57
N GLY A 514 -13.08 -2.26 -6.14
CA GLY A 514 -12.76 -3.66 -6.38
C GLY A 514 -12.97 -4.60 -5.18
N HIS A 515 -13.53 -4.13 -4.07
CA HIS A 515 -13.90 -5.01 -2.96
C HIS A 515 -15.26 -5.65 -3.21
N VAL A 516 -15.43 -6.87 -2.74
CA VAL A 516 -16.69 -7.62 -2.83
C VAL A 516 -17.67 -7.05 -1.81
N ALA A 517 -18.82 -6.57 -2.28
CA ALA A 517 -19.92 -6.14 -1.40
C ALA A 517 -20.80 -7.31 -0.96
N ARG A 518 -21.11 -8.24 -1.88
CA ARG A 518 -22.02 -9.36 -1.64
C ARG A 518 -21.72 -10.54 -2.55
N ILE A 519 -21.90 -11.75 -2.05
CA ILE A 519 -21.81 -13.00 -2.83
C ILE A 519 -23.15 -13.73 -2.76
N TRP A 520 -23.63 -14.23 -3.90
CA TRP A 520 -24.78 -15.13 -3.95
C TRP A 520 -24.35 -16.50 -4.46
N SER A 521 -24.78 -17.54 -3.74
CA SER A 521 -24.48 -18.93 -4.08
C SER A 521 -25.45 -19.53 -5.10
N GLN A 522 -26.67 -19.00 -5.19
CA GLN A 522 -27.71 -19.50 -6.09
C GLN A 522 -28.28 -18.38 -6.98
N ALA A 523 -28.63 -18.72 -8.22
CA ALA A 523 -29.20 -17.78 -9.18
C ALA A 523 -30.53 -17.20 -8.69
N THR A 524 -31.35 -18.03 -8.03
CA THR A 524 -32.68 -17.68 -7.50
C THR A 524 -32.66 -16.64 -6.39
N ASP A 525 -31.51 -16.43 -5.76
CA ASP A 525 -31.36 -15.46 -4.67
C ASP A 525 -31.03 -14.04 -5.21
N VAL A 526 -30.80 -13.93 -6.52
CA VAL A 526 -30.36 -12.70 -7.19
C VAL A 526 -31.55 -12.03 -7.86
N SER A 527 -32.02 -10.92 -7.28
CA SER A 527 -33.10 -10.10 -7.80
C SER A 527 -32.75 -8.62 -7.69
N PRO A 528 -33.42 -7.71 -8.42
CA PRO A 528 -33.22 -6.28 -8.25
C PRO A 528 -33.35 -5.82 -6.78
N ALA A 529 -34.29 -6.40 -6.04
CA ALA A 529 -34.50 -6.11 -4.62
C ALA A 529 -33.36 -6.63 -3.74
N SER A 530 -32.83 -7.83 -4.00
CA SER A 530 -31.70 -8.36 -3.21
C SER A 530 -30.40 -7.60 -3.50
N VAL A 531 -30.18 -7.15 -4.74
CA VAL A 531 -29.06 -6.27 -5.10
C VAL A 531 -29.20 -4.91 -4.41
N HIS A 532 -30.38 -4.29 -4.45
CA HIS A 532 -30.64 -3.03 -3.75
C HIS A 532 -30.39 -3.16 -2.23
N THR A 533 -30.84 -4.26 -1.63
CA THR A 533 -30.61 -4.56 -0.21
C THR A 533 -29.12 -4.68 0.11
N ALA A 534 -28.37 -5.45 -0.69
CA ALA A 534 -26.92 -5.59 -0.55
C ALA A 534 -26.18 -4.25 -0.67
N MET A 535 -26.72 -3.31 -1.45
CA MET A 535 -26.16 -1.97 -1.57
C MET A 535 -26.47 -1.04 -0.40
N SER A 536 -27.50 -1.36 0.38
CA SER A 536 -27.96 -0.55 1.51
C SER A 536 -27.31 -0.98 2.82
N SER A 537 -26.95 -2.26 2.94
CA SER A 537 -26.51 -2.87 4.20
C SER A 537 -25.05 -2.56 4.58
N GLY A 538 -24.27 -1.94 3.69
CA GLY A 538 -22.81 -1.93 3.83
C GLY A 538 -22.21 -3.33 3.70
N VAL A 539 -20.90 -3.42 3.98
CA VAL A 539 -20.16 -4.69 4.14
C VAL A 539 -20.19 -5.11 5.60
#